data_AF-A0A4Y2KRU1-F1
#
_entry.id   AF-A0A4Y2KRU1-F1
#
_cell.length_a   1.000
_cell.length_b   1.000
_cell.length_c   1.000
_cell.angle_alpha   90.00
_cell.angle_beta   90.00
_cell.angle_gamma   90.00
#
_symmetry.space_group_name_H-M   'P 1'
#
loop_
_entity.id
_entity.type
_entity.pdbx_description
1 polymer ?
#
loop_
_entity_poly.entity_id
_entity_poly.type
_entity_poly.pdbx_seq_one_letter_code
_entity_poly.pdbx_strand_id
1 'polypeptide(L)'
;MKYITVIFLLLGCHFVNSQSEGCEILHSPVGFIHLWKTMRFYKNYYCWITPVPTGKFIQLKVNNVTLREDCPDSFVKISSAENEDLICKSSKFKPLAITALSNVTVEYNLEQEDYLGQEFGFHLEYIIRDIECVNKGSFKCSNISCIPQAEVCDGIKDCENGADEIGCETGVLSLSGVAEARKKAVSWLKKERLPSWGWRDYTPRGVVALYLASDATFDGTVLEEELMAKETEIKIAVSLLRSSLTNCELSMFIHALLVTCHDPRDFYGNNLVTRLKEQVENSQNVSHPISYLALCNAHESWPPKADSDLETILNSSLEYPFVKDLQAMAILALSCKANSTESSFTSTTSRLYKHISENLKSFQIQDGSFGNLHTTALITQVFSSRVPKIPFWKSGKQAIHLSSKMEILERGKENTIVKVENLRKIE
;
A
#
# COMPACT_ATOMS: atom_id res chain seq x y z
N MET A 1 25.88 -46.96 54.40
CA MET A 1 24.45 -46.84 54.81
C MET A 1 23.62 -46.99 53.54
N LYS A 2 23.10 -48.19 53.29
CA LYS A 2 21.67 -48.60 53.43
C LYS A 2 20.78 -47.95 52.35
N TYR A 3 20.51 -48.67 51.24
CA TYR A 3 19.31 -49.50 50.93
C TYR A 3 18.05 -48.61 50.74
N ILE A 4 17.20 -48.74 49.71
CA ILE A 4 16.32 -49.89 49.42
C ILE A 4 15.81 -49.86 47.96
N THR A 5 15.88 -51.02 47.32
CA THR A 5 15.20 -51.52 46.12
C THR A 5 13.75 -51.93 46.46
N VAL A 6 12.78 -51.75 45.56
CA VAL A 6 11.50 -52.51 45.63
C VAL A 6 11.21 -53.13 44.26
N ILE A 7 11.28 -54.46 44.23
CA ILE A 7 10.76 -55.39 43.21
C ILE A 7 9.82 -56.36 43.95
N PHE A 8 8.88 -56.95 43.21
CA PHE A 8 7.90 -58.03 43.51
C PHE A 8 6.47 -57.51 43.80
N LEU A 9 5.42 -57.94 43.09
CA LEU A 9 5.07 -59.31 42.69
C LEU A 9 4.32 -59.39 41.34
N LEU A 10 4.64 -60.45 40.59
CA LEU A 10 3.78 -61.09 39.58
C LEU A 10 2.61 -61.81 40.28
N LEU A 11 1.39 -61.67 39.75
CA LEU A 11 0.39 -62.75 39.68
C LEU A 11 -0.65 -62.38 38.62
N GLY A 12 -0.83 -63.28 37.65
CA GLY A 12 -1.63 -63.04 36.46
C GLY A 12 -3.14 -63.01 36.71
N CYS A 13 -3.82 -62.31 35.81
CA CYS A 13 -5.16 -62.66 35.40
C CYS A 13 -5.17 -62.75 33.87
N HIS A 14 -5.51 -63.94 33.39
CA HIS A 14 -5.71 -64.24 31.98
C HIS A 14 -6.86 -63.41 31.39
N PHE A 15 -6.65 -62.98 30.14
CA PHE A 15 -7.63 -62.81 29.06
C PHE A 15 -8.98 -62.15 29.37
N VAL A 16 -9.12 -60.90 28.93
CA VAL A 16 -10.08 -60.61 27.86
C VAL A 16 -9.33 -59.87 26.76
N ASN A 17 -9.07 -60.57 25.66
CA ASN A 17 -8.58 -60.03 24.42
C ASN A 17 -9.72 -59.19 23.81
N SER A 18 -9.67 -57.88 23.98
CA SER A 18 -10.50 -56.94 23.21
C SER A 18 -9.56 -56.31 22.18
N GLN A 19 -9.56 -56.84 20.96
CA GLN A 19 -8.96 -56.16 19.81
C GLN A 19 -9.78 -54.91 19.53
N SER A 20 -9.39 -53.77 20.12
CA SER A 20 -9.64 -52.47 19.50
C SER A 20 -8.44 -52.18 18.60
N GLU A 21 -8.64 -52.29 17.28
CA GLU A 21 -7.63 -51.96 16.27
C GLU A 21 -7.27 -50.47 16.38
N GLY A 22 -6.10 -50.15 16.95
CA GLY A 22 -5.56 -48.80 16.91
C GLY A 22 -5.04 -48.46 15.52
N CYS A 23 -5.29 -47.23 15.05
CA CYS A 23 -4.72 -46.70 13.80
C CYS A 23 -3.18 -46.70 13.85
N GLU A 24 -2.54 -46.96 12.70
CA GLU A 24 -1.09 -46.92 12.56
C GLU A 24 -0.59 -45.47 12.57
N ILE A 25 0.35 -45.13 13.45
CA ILE A 25 0.91 -43.77 13.52
C ILE A 25 2.12 -43.64 12.60
N LEU A 26 2.06 -42.70 11.67
CA LEU A 26 3.14 -42.39 10.73
C LEU A 26 4.06 -41.33 11.32
N HIS A 27 5.28 -41.74 11.69
CA HIS A 27 6.25 -40.87 12.38
C HIS A 27 7.15 -40.04 11.45
N SER A 28 7.20 -40.36 10.16
CA SER A 28 8.09 -39.69 9.20
C SER A 28 7.51 -38.34 8.77
N PRO A 29 8.32 -37.28 8.60
CA PRO A 29 7.85 -36.00 8.06
C PRO A 29 7.54 -36.08 6.55
N VAL A 30 8.02 -37.09 5.84
CA VAL A 30 7.69 -37.35 4.43
C VAL A 30 7.37 -38.82 4.27
N GLY A 31 6.32 -39.13 3.52
CA GLY A 31 5.98 -40.53 3.29
C GLY A 31 4.90 -40.72 2.25
N PHE A 32 4.54 -41.97 2.05
CA PHE A 32 3.45 -42.35 1.19
C PHE A 32 2.69 -43.55 1.77
N ILE A 33 1.41 -43.64 1.46
CA ILE A 33 0.56 -44.81 1.69
C ILE A 33 0.26 -45.38 0.31
N HIS A 34 0.76 -46.58 0.05
CA HIS A 34 0.52 -47.29 -1.20
C HIS A 34 -0.14 -48.62 -0.88
N LEU A 35 -1.44 -48.68 -1.07
CA LEU A 35 -2.23 -49.88 -0.77
C LEU A 35 -2.97 -50.33 -2.02
N TRP A 36 -2.63 -51.52 -2.50
CA TRP A 36 -3.36 -52.25 -3.53
C TRP A 36 -3.61 -53.66 -3.03
N LYS A 37 -4.84 -54.11 -3.12
CA LYS A 37 -5.24 -55.43 -2.65
C LYS A 37 -6.05 -56.16 -3.71
N THR A 38 -5.74 -57.44 -3.86
CA THR A 38 -6.60 -58.43 -4.49
C THR A 38 -7.53 -59.01 -3.41
N MET A 39 -8.80 -59.24 -3.73
CA MET A 39 -9.91 -59.61 -2.81
C MET A 39 -9.75 -61.01 -2.14
N ARG A 40 -8.64 -61.29 -1.43
CA ARG A 40 -8.38 -62.55 -0.69
C ARG A 40 -7.96 -62.34 0.78
N PHE A 41 -8.04 -61.13 1.32
CA PHE A 41 -7.49 -60.80 2.65
C PHE A 41 -8.58 -60.63 3.73
N TYR A 42 -8.26 -61.06 4.96
CA TYR A 42 -9.16 -61.08 6.13
C TYR A 42 -9.34 -59.73 6.84
N LYS A 43 -8.65 -58.65 6.39
CA LYS A 43 -8.71 -57.31 6.99
C LYS A 43 -9.16 -56.28 5.97
N ASN A 44 -10.32 -55.70 6.23
CA ASN A 44 -11.06 -54.82 5.32
C ASN A 44 -10.96 -53.34 5.68
N TYR A 45 -10.55 -53.04 6.91
CA TYR A 45 -10.40 -51.69 7.43
C TYR A 45 -8.93 -51.39 7.75
N TYR A 46 -8.45 -50.24 7.30
CA TYR A 46 -7.11 -49.73 7.57
C TYR A 46 -7.23 -48.27 8.02
N CYS A 47 -6.39 -47.89 8.97
CA CYS A 47 -6.38 -46.54 9.50
C CYS A 47 -4.94 -46.08 9.76
N TRP A 48 -4.62 -44.87 9.31
CA TRP A 48 -3.34 -44.19 9.56
C TRP A 48 -3.57 -42.83 10.19
N ILE A 49 -2.73 -42.47 11.15
CA ILE A 49 -2.68 -41.13 11.74
C ILE A 49 -1.32 -40.53 11.41
N THR A 50 -1.31 -39.34 10.82
CA THR A 50 -0.10 -38.55 10.62
C THR A 50 -0.11 -37.37 11.60
N PRO A 51 0.69 -37.42 12.69
CA PRO A 51 0.75 -36.34 13.65
C PRO A 51 1.43 -35.10 13.04
N VAL A 52 0.81 -33.94 13.19
CA VAL A 52 1.36 -32.66 12.72
C VAL A 52 1.84 -31.87 13.94
N PRO A 53 3.16 -31.71 14.13
CA PRO A 53 3.69 -30.94 15.26
C PRO A 53 3.29 -29.47 15.19
N THR A 54 3.21 -28.82 16.36
CA THR A 54 2.98 -27.38 16.46
C THR A 54 4.01 -26.59 15.63
N GLY A 55 3.55 -25.67 14.78
CA GLY A 55 4.43 -24.88 13.90
C GLY A 55 4.75 -25.52 12.56
N LYS A 56 4.13 -26.66 12.23
CA LYS A 56 4.22 -27.33 10.93
C LYS A 56 2.85 -27.45 10.26
N PHE A 57 2.83 -27.79 8.99
CA PHE A 57 1.61 -28.15 8.25
C PHE A 57 1.87 -29.37 7.37
N ILE A 58 0.82 -30.12 7.05
CA ILE A 58 0.89 -31.28 6.17
C ILE A 58 0.23 -30.98 4.83
N GLN A 59 0.89 -31.35 3.74
CA GLN A 59 0.32 -31.41 2.40
C GLN A 59 0.16 -32.87 2.00
N LEU A 60 -1.06 -33.29 1.68
CA LEU A 60 -1.37 -34.61 1.16
C LEU A 60 -1.80 -34.51 -0.28
N LYS A 61 -1.36 -35.46 -1.10
CA LYS A 61 -1.81 -35.65 -2.49
C LYS A 61 -2.29 -37.07 -2.64
N VAL A 62 -3.58 -37.22 -2.95
CA VAL A 62 -4.16 -38.50 -3.30
C VAL A 62 -4.15 -38.63 -4.81
N ASN A 63 -3.56 -39.70 -5.30
CA ASN A 63 -3.46 -40.03 -6.72
C ASN A 63 -4.01 -41.45 -6.93
N ASN A 64 -4.63 -41.69 -8.08
CA ASN A 64 -5.04 -43.03 -8.53
C ASN A 64 -5.84 -43.81 -7.48
N VAL A 65 -7.13 -43.48 -7.33
CA VAL A 65 -8.05 -44.19 -6.43
C VAL A 65 -8.91 -45.13 -7.25
N THR A 66 -8.91 -46.42 -6.91
CA THR A 66 -9.83 -47.43 -7.47
C THR A 66 -10.69 -48.01 -6.35
N LEU A 67 -11.98 -47.66 -6.37
CA LEU A 67 -12.99 -48.07 -5.40
C LEU A 67 -14.21 -48.67 -6.12
N ARG A 68 -15.03 -49.41 -5.37
CA ARG A 68 -16.35 -49.89 -5.82
C ARG A 68 -17.28 -48.69 -6.10
N GLU A 69 -18.27 -48.89 -6.97
CA GLU A 69 -19.27 -47.87 -7.31
C GLU A 69 -20.26 -47.59 -6.16
N ASP A 70 -20.43 -48.53 -5.23
CA ASP A 70 -21.27 -48.40 -4.04
C ASP A 70 -20.50 -47.75 -2.87
N CYS A 71 -20.88 -46.50 -2.56
CA CYS A 71 -20.27 -45.65 -1.54
C CYS A 71 -20.51 -46.00 -0.06
N PRO A 72 -21.52 -46.78 0.38
CA PRO A 72 -21.76 -46.91 1.82
C PRO A 72 -20.66 -47.71 2.53
N ASP A 73 -20.09 -48.71 1.86
CA ASP A 73 -19.22 -49.69 2.52
C ASP A 73 -17.78 -49.72 1.97
N SER A 74 -17.49 -49.01 0.86
CA SER A 74 -16.13 -48.90 0.29
C SER A 74 -15.70 -47.45 0.11
N PHE A 75 -14.72 -46.99 0.90
CA PHE A 75 -14.33 -45.58 0.94
C PHE A 75 -12.86 -45.35 1.31
N VAL A 76 -12.34 -44.18 0.91
CA VAL A 76 -11.17 -43.54 1.53
C VAL A 76 -11.67 -42.26 2.21
N LYS A 77 -11.52 -42.18 3.52
CA LYS A 77 -11.92 -41.03 4.33
C LYS A 77 -10.67 -40.35 4.87
N ILE A 78 -10.59 -39.04 4.70
CA ILE A 78 -9.49 -38.21 5.21
C ILE A 78 -10.12 -37.18 6.14
N SER A 79 -9.78 -37.26 7.42
CA SER A 79 -10.30 -36.35 8.45
C SER A 79 -9.17 -35.61 9.14
N SER A 80 -9.40 -34.33 9.39
CA SER A 80 -8.59 -33.47 10.25
C SER A 80 -9.52 -32.68 11.17
N ALA A 81 -8.98 -31.87 12.07
CA ALA A 81 -9.80 -30.97 12.88
C ALA A 81 -10.54 -29.91 12.03
N GLU A 82 -10.02 -29.60 10.85
CA GLU A 82 -10.54 -28.54 9.98
C GLU A 82 -11.52 -29.05 8.93
N ASN A 83 -11.28 -30.23 8.34
CA ASN A 83 -12.05 -30.75 7.22
C ASN A 83 -12.19 -32.28 7.28
N GLU A 84 -13.24 -32.77 6.61
CA GLU A 84 -13.48 -34.20 6.41
C GLU A 84 -13.82 -34.44 4.93
N ASP A 85 -12.97 -35.17 4.23
CA ASP A 85 -13.12 -35.52 2.82
C ASP A 85 -13.39 -37.02 2.68
N LEU A 86 -14.54 -37.38 2.09
CA LEU A 86 -14.93 -38.75 1.80
C LEU A 86 -14.82 -39.01 0.29
N ILE A 87 -13.93 -39.91 -0.10
CA ILE A 87 -13.72 -40.31 -1.49
C ILE A 87 -14.47 -41.61 -1.75
N CYS A 88 -15.47 -41.55 -2.63
CA CYS A 88 -16.20 -42.69 -3.16
C CYS A 88 -16.60 -42.45 -4.63
N LYS A 89 -16.81 -43.53 -5.41
CA LYS A 89 -17.01 -43.58 -6.89
C LYS A 89 -15.78 -43.35 -7.77
N SER A 90 -15.61 -44.22 -8.77
CA SER A 90 -14.47 -44.31 -9.69
C SER A 90 -14.58 -43.47 -10.98
N SER A 91 -15.64 -42.69 -11.19
CA SER A 91 -15.85 -42.01 -12.48
C SER A 91 -15.17 -40.63 -12.53
N LYS A 92 -13.88 -40.66 -12.93
CA LYS A 92 -12.96 -39.51 -13.17
C LYS A 92 -12.48 -38.81 -11.89
N PHE A 93 -11.63 -39.50 -11.14
CA PHE A 93 -10.91 -38.90 -10.01
C PHE A 93 -9.97 -37.78 -10.50
N LYS A 94 -10.19 -36.55 -10.02
CA LYS A 94 -9.23 -35.45 -10.11
C LYS A 94 -8.28 -35.56 -8.91
N PRO A 95 -6.95 -35.45 -9.08
CA PRO A 95 -6.03 -35.46 -7.96
C PRO A 95 -6.47 -34.47 -6.87
N LEU A 96 -6.63 -34.97 -5.65
CA LEU A 96 -7.05 -34.17 -4.51
C LEU A 96 -5.80 -33.77 -3.72
N ALA A 97 -5.62 -32.47 -3.51
CA ALA A 97 -4.54 -31.92 -2.70
C ALA A 97 -5.16 -31.30 -1.44
N ILE A 98 -4.82 -31.85 -0.28
CA ILE A 98 -5.34 -31.43 1.03
C ILE A 98 -4.20 -30.78 1.81
N THR A 99 -4.49 -29.68 2.50
CA THR A 99 -3.55 -29.03 3.42
C THR A 99 -4.19 -28.91 4.79
N ALA A 100 -3.53 -29.39 5.85
CA ALA A 100 -4.03 -29.35 7.22
C ALA A 100 -2.96 -28.86 8.21
N LEU A 101 -3.42 -28.23 9.31
CA LEU A 101 -2.57 -27.77 10.41
C LEU A 101 -2.62 -28.72 11.62
N SER A 102 -3.67 -29.55 11.68
CA SER A 102 -3.88 -30.57 12.71
C SER A 102 -3.50 -31.98 12.24
N ASN A 103 -3.50 -32.94 13.18
CA ASN A 103 -3.27 -34.36 12.87
C ASN A 103 -4.30 -34.84 11.84
N VAL A 104 -3.82 -35.56 10.82
CA VAL A 104 -4.67 -36.11 9.76
C VAL A 104 -4.85 -37.60 9.98
N THR A 105 -6.09 -38.05 9.91
CA THR A 105 -6.47 -39.47 9.95
C THR A 105 -6.94 -39.89 8.56
N VAL A 106 -6.38 -40.98 8.05
CA VAL A 106 -6.76 -41.59 6.77
C VAL A 106 -7.33 -42.96 7.07
N GLU A 107 -8.60 -43.18 6.74
CA GLU A 107 -9.31 -44.43 6.91
C GLU A 107 -9.64 -45.01 5.54
N TYR A 108 -9.42 -46.31 5.37
CA TYR A 108 -9.76 -47.04 4.16
C TYR A 108 -10.57 -48.28 4.52
N ASN A 109 -11.75 -48.41 3.93
CA ASN A 109 -12.60 -49.58 4.09
C ASN A 109 -12.95 -50.17 2.72
N LEU A 110 -12.96 -51.50 2.64
CA LEU A 110 -13.39 -52.25 1.46
C LEU A 110 -14.34 -53.37 1.87
N GLU A 111 -15.55 -53.37 1.33
CA GLU A 111 -16.52 -54.43 1.60
C GLU A 111 -16.16 -55.74 0.87
N GLN A 112 -16.40 -56.87 1.52
CA GLN A 112 -16.04 -58.21 1.03
C GLN A 112 -17.18 -58.85 0.23
N GLU A 113 -16.95 -59.12 -1.06
CA GLU A 113 -17.75 -60.05 -1.88
C GLU A 113 -16.88 -60.81 -2.88
N ASP A 114 -17.29 -62.04 -3.22
CA ASP A 114 -16.59 -62.99 -4.09
C ASP A 114 -16.58 -62.54 -5.57
N TYR A 115 -15.71 -61.59 -5.91
CA TYR A 115 -15.38 -61.24 -7.29
C TYR A 115 -13.88 -61.45 -7.56
N LEU A 116 -13.60 -62.36 -8.50
CA LEU A 116 -12.25 -62.77 -8.87
C LEU A 116 -11.56 -61.71 -9.76
N GLY A 117 -10.44 -61.18 -9.28
CA GLY A 117 -9.35 -60.66 -10.13
C GLY A 117 -9.19 -59.16 -10.29
N GLN A 118 -9.95 -58.32 -9.56
CA GLN A 118 -9.80 -56.86 -9.61
C GLN A 118 -8.95 -56.33 -8.43
N GLU A 119 -8.08 -55.35 -8.70
CA GLU A 119 -7.29 -54.66 -7.69
C GLU A 119 -7.95 -53.33 -7.29
N PHE A 120 -8.15 -53.16 -5.98
CA PHE A 120 -8.66 -51.93 -5.39
C PHE A 120 -7.59 -51.31 -4.50
N GLY A 121 -7.53 -49.99 -4.50
CA GLY A 121 -6.43 -49.31 -3.84
C GLY A 121 -6.38 -47.81 -4.04
N PHE A 122 -5.38 -47.21 -3.42
CA PHE A 122 -5.04 -45.81 -3.58
C PHE A 122 -3.55 -45.57 -3.35
N HIS A 123 -3.03 -44.50 -3.93
CA HIS A 123 -1.72 -43.96 -3.62
C HIS A 123 -1.87 -42.56 -3.02
N LEU A 124 -1.27 -42.34 -1.86
CA LEU A 124 -1.27 -41.06 -1.17
C LEU A 124 0.16 -40.70 -0.81
N GLU A 125 0.58 -39.48 -1.14
CA GLU A 125 1.86 -38.93 -0.73
C GLU A 125 1.63 -37.78 0.24
N TYR A 126 2.46 -37.68 1.26
CA TYR A 126 2.40 -36.56 2.20
C TYR A 126 3.78 -36.00 2.54
N ILE A 127 3.79 -34.70 2.82
CA ILE A 127 4.96 -33.97 3.30
C ILE A 127 4.52 -33.01 4.39
N ILE A 128 5.19 -33.10 5.54
CA ILE A 128 5.10 -32.18 6.66
C ILE A 128 6.20 -31.14 6.50
N ARG A 129 5.82 -29.87 6.41
CA ARG A 129 6.74 -28.74 6.25
C ARG A 129 6.63 -27.81 7.44
N ASP A 130 7.72 -27.13 7.76
CA ASP A 130 7.70 -26.04 8.73
C ASP A 130 6.87 -24.87 8.19
N ILE A 131 6.14 -24.21 9.07
CA ILE A 131 5.50 -22.93 8.75
C ILE A 131 6.62 -21.88 8.74
N GLU A 132 7.13 -21.55 7.55
CA GLU A 132 8.25 -20.62 7.37
C GLU A 132 7.87 -19.14 7.57
N CYS A 133 7.47 -18.72 8.77
CA CYS A 133 7.69 -17.34 9.20
C CYS A 133 8.70 -17.34 10.36
N VAL A 134 9.93 -17.78 10.09
CA VAL A 134 10.98 -18.09 11.10
C VAL A 134 11.86 -16.88 11.46
N ASN A 135 11.78 -15.77 10.70
CA ASN A 135 12.64 -14.62 10.94
C ASN A 135 12.00 -13.58 11.87
N LYS A 136 12.79 -13.06 12.84
CA LYS A 136 12.44 -11.83 13.56
C LYS A 136 12.30 -10.72 12.52
N GLY A 137 11.08 -10.20 12.33
CA GLY A 137 10.78 -9.18 11.33
C GLY A 137 10.09 -9.71 10.07
N SER A 138 9.33 -10.81 10.13
CA SER A 138 8.38 -11.21 9.08
C SER A 138 6.93 -11.17 9.61
N PHE A 139 6.01 -10.70 8.77
CA PHE A 139 4.57 -10.68 9.00
C PHE A 139 3.88 -11.82 8.26
N LYS A 140 2.94 -12.47 8.93
CA LYS A 140 2.18 -13.60 8.39
C LYS A 140 0.91 -13.07 7.72
N CYS A 141 0.78 -13.30 6.42
CA CYS A 141 -0.48 -13.08 5.71
C CYS A 141 -1.53 -14.10 6.17
N SER A 142 -2.82 -13.90 5.88
CA SER A 142 -3.84 -14.87 6.32
C SER A 142 -3.75 -16.25 5.64
N ASN A 143 -2.89 -16.41 4.63
CA ASN A 143 -2.50 -17.69 4.02
C ASN A 143 -1.17 -18.22 4.63
N ILE A 144 -0.56 -19.25 4.03
CA ILE A 144 0.76 -19.78 4.40
C ILE A 144 1.90 -18.89 3.83
N SER A 145 1.62 -17.63 3.47
CA SER A 145 2.60 -16.69 2.92
C SER A 145 3.09 -15.70 4.00
N CYS A 146 4.37 -15.33 3.91
CA CYS A 146 5.01 -14.37 4.82
C CYS A 146 5.64 -13.25 4.00
N ILE A 147 5.59 -12.03 4.53
CA ILE A 147 6.26 -10.84 3.97
C ILE A 147 7.21 -10.24 5.04
N PRO A 148 8.25 -9.48 4.67
CA PRO A 148 9.01 -8.67 5.60
C PRO A 148 8.12 -7.71 6.41
N GLN A 149 8.46 -7.47 7.68
CA GLN A 149 7.75 -6.51 8.55
C GLN A 149 7.79 -5.08 7.98
N ALA A 150 8.80 -4.76 7.16
CA ALA A 150 8.92 -3.48 6.47
C ALA A 150 7.88 -3.29 5.34
N GLU A 151 7.24 -4.38 4.91
CA GLU A 151 6.18 -4.42 3.89
C GLU A 151 4.78 -4.47 4.54
N VAL A 152 4.68 -4.28 5.86
CA VAL A 152 3.40 -4.15 6.56
C VAL A 152 3.07 -2.67 6.69
N CYS A 153 1.83 -2.30 6.34
CA CYS A 153 1.40 -0.91 6.28
C CYS A 153 2.28 -0.05 5.38
N ASP A 154 2.87 -0.66 4.34
CA ASP A 154 3.72 0.06 3.40
C ASP A 154 2.90 0.70 2.27
N GLY A 155 1.57 0.54 2.28
CA GLY A 155 0.68 1.09 1.28
C GLY A 155 0.68 0.29 -0.03
N ILE A 156 1.35 -0.86 -0.08
CA ILE A 156 1.34 -1.83 -1.16
C ILE A 156 0.65 -3.09 -0.63
N LYS A 157 -0.20 -3.67 -1.48
CA LYS A 157 -0.82 -4.95 -1.18
C LYS A 157 0.18 -6.06 -1.55
N ASP A 158 0.95 -6.50 -0.57
CA ASP A 158 1.92 -7.60 -0.68
C ASP A 158 1.33 -8.94 -0.21
N CYS A 159 0.37 -8.93 0.73
CA CYS A 159 -0.46 -10.11 0.99
C CYS A 159 -1.55 -10.30 -0.09
N GLU A 160 -1.77 -11.55 -0.51
CA GLU A 160 -2.80 -11.91 -1.51
C GLU A 160 -4.22 -11.43 -1.11
N ASN A 161 -4.52 -11.44 0.18
CA ASN A 161 -5.76 -10.95 0.75
C ASN A 161 -5.68 -9.50 1.30
N GLY A 162 -4.51 -8.87 1.24
CA GLY A 162 -4.27 -7.49 1.68
C GLY A 162 -4.25 -7.30 3.19
N ALA A 163 -4.06 -8.37 3.96
CA ALA A 163 -4.04 -8.33 5.42
C ALA A 163 -2.92 -7.47 6.01
N ASP A 164 -1.83 -7.30 5.28
CA ASP A 164 -0.71 -6.39 5.55
C ASP A 164 -1.11 -4.91 5.57
N GLU A 165 -2.23 -4.55 4.95
CA GLU A 165 -2.72 -3.18 4.84
C GLU A 165 -3.99 -2.92 5.67
N ILE A 166 -4.45 -3.92 6.44
CA ILE A 166 -5.67 -3.82 7.27
C ILE A 166 -5.30 -3.35 8.67
N GLY A 167 -5.99 -2.31 9.16
CA GLY A 167 -5.80 -1.79 10.52
C GLY A 167 -4.61 -0.84 10.67
N CYS A 168 -3.92 -0.53 9.57
CA CYS A 168 -2.95 0.56 9.51
C CYS A 168 -3.67 1.90 9.67
N GLU A 169 -3.08 2.84 10.42
CA GLU A 169 -3.52 4.23 10.38
C GLU A 169 -3.43 4.69 8.92
N THR A 170 -4.58 4.99 8.32
CA THR A 170 -4.68 5.23 6.89
C THR A 170 -3.88 6.47 6.49
N GLY A 171 -2.83 6.32 5.68
CA GLY A 171 -2.11 7.43 5.04
C GLY A 171 -0.59 7.29 5.04
N VAL A 172 0.08 8.12 4.23
CA VAL A 172 1.55 8.14 4.05
C VAL A 172 2.34 8.32 5.37
N LEU A 173 1.69 8.82 6.43
CA LEU A 173 2.30 9.06 7.75
C LEU A 173 2.51 7.78 8.59
N SER A 174 1.83 6.66 8.29
CA SER A 174 2.02 5.39 9.01
C SER A 174 3.24 4.60 8.52
N LEU A 175 3.85 5.03 7.41
CA LEU A 175 5.07 4.45 6.87
C LEU A 175 6.27 4.71 7.79
N SER A 176 6.99 3.63 8.13
CA SER A 176 8.21 3.72 8.94
C SER A 176 9.22 4.69 8.33
N GLY A 177 9.73 5.62 9.14
CA GLY A 177 10.71 6.63 8.72
C GLY A 177 10.12 7.91 8.12
N VAL A 178 8.86 7.93 7.65
CA VAL A 178 8.27 9.14 7.04
C VAL A 178 8.07 10.26 8.05
N ALA A 179 7.56 9.93 9.24
CA ALA A 179 7.39 10.94 10.30
C ALA A 179 8.72 11.58 10.71
N GLU A 180 9.81 10.80 10.72
CA GLU A 180 11.15 11.28 11.02
C GLU A 180 11.72 12.11 9.88
N ALA A 181 11.56 11.67 8.62
CA ALA A 181 11.94 12.43 7.45
C ALA A 181 11.22 13.78 7.38
N ARG A 182 9.93 13.83 7.71
CA ARG A 182 9.14 15.08 7.80
C ARG A 182 9.72 16.03 8.86
N LYS A 183 10.01 15.52 10.06
CA LYS A 183 10.61 16.34 11.14
C LYS A 183 11.96 16.91 10.72
N LYS A 184 12.80 16.11 10.06
CA LYS A 184 14.08 16.56 9.50
C LYS A 184 13.89 17.63 8.43
N ALA A 185 12.94 17.44 7.51
CA ALA A 185 12.59 18.39 6.45
C ALA A 185 12.28 19.78 7.01
N VAL A 186 11.39 19.78 7.98
CA VAL A 186 10.94 20.97 8.69
C VAL A 186 12.10 21.64 9.40
N SER A 187 12.91 20.87 10.13
CA SER A 187 14.05 21.41 10.88
C SER A 187 15.06 22.08 9.94
N TRP A 188 15.38 21.42 8.82
CA TRP A 188 16.20 22.00 7.77
C TRP A 188 15.59 23.29 7.20
N LEU A 189 14.31 23.29 6.84
CA LEU A 189 13.63 24.46 6.29
C LEU A 189 13.67 25.65 7.27
N LYS A 190 13.40 25.41 8.56
CA LYS A 190 13.49 26.44 9.62
C LYS A 190 14.93 26.94 9.84
N LYS A 191 15.94 26.10 9.62
CA LYS A 191 17.37 26.46 9.73
C LYS A 191 17.84 27.36 8.59
N GLU A 192 17.30 27.20 7.38
CA GLU A 192 17.63 28.03 6.22
C GLU A 192 16.99 29.44 6.27
N ARG A 193 16.26 29.78 7.35
CA ARG A 193 15.69 31.12 7.55
C ARG A 193 16.78 32.18 7.70
N LEU A 194 16.50 33.36 7.18
CA LEU A 194 17.25 34.57 7.50
C LEU A 194 16.93 35.04 8.93
N PRO A 195 17.78 35.91 9.52
CA PRO A 195 17.50 36.54 10.82
C PRO A 195 16.18 37.33 10.88
N SER A 196 15.63 37.72 9.71
CA SER A 196 14.31 38.33 9.58
C SER A 196 13.15 37.33 9.62
N TRP A 197 13.41 36.07 9.99
CA TRP A 197 12.40 35.01 10.06
C TRP A 197 11.74 34.69 8.71
N GLY A 198 12.45 34.86 7.60
CA GLY A 198 11.93 34.53 6.25
C GLY A 198 12.95 33.91 5.31
N TRP A 199 12.54 33.68 4.05
CA TRP A 199 13.33 33.03 2.99
C TRP A 199 13.44 33.93 1.74
N ARG A 200 13.76 35.22 1.93
CA ARG A 200 13.86 36.23 0.85
C ARG A 200 12.53 36.33 0.07
N ASP A 201 12.56 36.10 -1.24
CA ASP A 201 11.37 36.16 -2.11
C ASP A 201 10.55 34.87 -2.02
N TYR A 202 11.09 33.82 -1.39
CA TYR A 202 10.41 32.54 -1.17
C TYR A 202 9.71 32.46 0.18
N THR A 203 9.68 33.52 0.99
CA THR A 203 8.96 33.52 2.28
C THR A 203 7.52 33.03 2.16
N PRO A 204 6.70 33.49 1.18
CA PRO A 204 5.34 32.99 1.01
C PRO A 204 5.28 31.47 0.77
N ARG A 205 6.25 30.91 0.03
CA ARG A 205 6.33 29.46 -0.21
C ARG A 205 6.72 28.69 1.05
N GLY A 206 7.69 29.20 1.82
CA GLY A 206 8.15 28.58 3.07
C GLY A 206 7.04 28.50 4.11
N VAL A 207 6.25 29.58 4.24
CA VAL A 207 5.08 29.64 5.14
C VAL A 207 4.02 28.62 4.75
N VAL A 208 3.63 28.57 3.47
CA VAL A 208 2.66 27.57 2.97
C VAL A 208 3.19 26.15 3.18
N ALA A 209 4.48 25.90 2.94
CA ALA A 209 5.09 24.59 3.13
C ALA A 209 5.04 24.13 4.61
N LEU A 210 5.32 25.02 5.56
CA LEU A 210 5.24 24.71 6.99
C LEU A 210 3.81 24.43 7.45
N TYR A 211 2.84 25.22 6.96
CA TYR A 211 1.42 24.98 7.23
C TYR A 211 0.97 23.61 6.73
N LEU A 212 1.26 23.29 5.46
CA LEU A 212 0.90 22.01 4.84
C LEU A 212 1.61 20.82 5.48
N ALA A 213 2.80 21.02 6.08
CA ALA A 213 3.50 20.00 6.85
C ALA A 213 2.90 19.75 8.25
N SER A 214 1.89 20.53 8.65
CA SER A 214 1.32 20.57 10.00
C SER A 214 2.34 20.92 11.08
N ASP A 215 3.30 21.80 10.74
CA ASP A 215 4.36 22.24 11.64
C ASP A 215 4.25 23.73 12.04
N ALA A 216 3.35 24.47 11.39
CA ALA A 216 2.94 25.80 11.77
C ALA A 216 1.43 25.95 11.57
N THR A 217 0.79 26.73 12.44
CA THR A 217 -0.66 26.97 12.42
C THR A 217 -1.02 28.43 12.20
N PHE A 218 -0.11 29.36 12.53
CA PHE A 218 -0.31 30.81 12.36
C PHE A 218 -1.58 31.31 13.06
N ASP A 219 -1.85 30.78 14.24
CA ASP A 219 -3.05 31.08 15.05
C ASP A 219 -2.82 32.14 16.13
N GLY A 220 -1.66 32.82 16.11
CA GLY A 220 -1.28 33.82 17.11
C GLY A 220 -0.64 33.26 18.38
N THR A 221 -0.48 31.94 18.52
CA THR A 221 0.05 31.34 19.75
C THR A 221 1.57 31.24 19.80
N VAL A 222 2.23 31.12 18.64
CA VAL A 222 3.69 30.94 18.54
C VAL A 222 4.31 32.17 17.89
N LEU A 223 5.07 32.94 18.67
CA LEU A 223 5.71 34.18 18.21
C LEU A 223 6.55 34.00 16.95
N GLU A 224 7.29 32.90 16.84
CA GLU A 224 8.11 32.61 15.66
C GLU A 224 7.29 32.45 14.39
N GLU A 225 6.08 31.90 14.49
CA GLU A 225 5.14 31.75 13.37
C GLU A 225 4.59 33.10 12.94
N GLU A 226 4.22 33.94 13.91
CA GLU A 226 3.74 35.29 13.65
C GLU A 226 4.79 36.18 13.00
N LEU A 227 6.07 36.03 13.35
CA LEU A 227 7.16 36.73 12.68
C LEU A 227 7.30 36.30 11.20
N MET A 228 7.12 35.01 10.89
CA MET A 228 7.12 34.52 9.51
C MET A 228 5.92 35.06 8.72
N ALA A 229 4.74 35.11 9.33
CA ALA A 229 3.54 35.70 8.74
C ALA A 229 3.74 37.21 8.48
N LYS A 230 4.33 37.95 9.43
CA LYS A 230 4.60 39.38 9.27
C LYS A 230 5.63 39.68 8.18
N GLU A 231 6.70 38.89 8.08
CA GLU A 231 7.67 39.02 6.98
C GLU A 231 7.01 38.73 5.62
N THR A 232 6.09 37.76 5.57
CA THR A 232 5.29 37.47 4.36
C THR A 232 4.46 38.68 3.95
N GLU A 233 3.77 39.30 4.89
CA GLU A 233 2.97 40.51 4.66
C GLU A 233 3.82 41.67 4.13
N ILE A 234 4.98 41.92 4.73
CA ILE A 234 5.93 42.95 4.26
C ILE A 234 6.36 42.65 2.81
N LYS A 235 6.67 41.39 2.49
CA LYS A 235 7.05 40.98 1.14
C LYS A 235 5.94 41.21 0.12
N ILE A 236 4.70 40.92 0.46
CA ILE A 236 3.54 41.17 -0.39
C ILE A 236 3.37 42.68 -0.61
N ALA A 237 3.39 43.47 0.47
CA ALA A 237 3.24 44.92 0.40
C ALA A 237 4.33 45.58 -0.48
N VAL A 238 5.60 45.20 -0.31
CA VAL A 238 6.70 45.70 -1.14
C VAL A 238 6.52 45.29 -2.61
N SER A 239 6.07 44.05 -2.85
CA SER A 239 5.85 43.57 -4.22
C SER A 239 4.72 44.32 -4.91
N LEU A 240 3.67 44.72 -4.19
CA LEU A 240 2.56 45.50 -4.74
C LEU A 240 2.95 46.92 -5.17
N LEU A 241 4.07 47.46 -4.66
CA LEU A 241 4.62 48.74 -5.11
C LEU A 241 5.34 48.64 -6.47
N ARG A 242 5.64 47.43 -6.96
CA ARG A 242 6.30 47.22 -8.26
C ARG A 242 5.30 47.47 -9.39
N SER A 243 5.84 47.92 -10.53
CA SER A 243 5.06 48.24 -11.73
C SER A 243 4.36 47.03 -12.36
N SER A 244 4.90 45.82 -12.16
CA SER A 244 4.31 44.58 -12.64
C SER A 244 4.41 43.49 -11.57
N LEU A 245 3.34 42.70 -11.46
CA LEU A 245 3.30 41.46 -10.71
C LEU A 245 2.84 40.35 -11.64
N THR A 246 3.53 39.22 -11.57
CA THR A 246 3.17 38.04 -12.35
C THR A 246 2.00 37.28 -11.72
N ASN A 247 1.24 36.55 -12.54
CA ASN A 247 0.14 35.70 -12.07
C ASN A 247 0.65 34.66 -11.05
N CYS A 248 1.87 34.14 -11.24
CA CYS A 248 2.51 33.22 -10.31
C CYS A 248 2.84 33.86 -8.95
N GLU A 249 3.36 35.09 -8.93
CA GLU A 249 3.60 35.84 -7.68
C GLU A 249 2.31 36.09 -6.92
N LEU A 250 1.27 36.59 -7.59
CA LEU A 250 -0.04 36.79 -6.96
C LEU A 250 -0.62 35.47 -6.41
N SER A 251 -0.48 34.38 -7.15
CA SER A 251 -0.94 33.05 -6.70
C SER A 251 -0.23 32.59 -5.44
N MET A 252 1.09 32.83 -5.33
CA MET A 252 1.85 32.51 -4.12
C MET A 252 1.43 33.37 -2.94
N PHE A 253 1.17 34.66 -3.16
CA PHE A 253 0.71 35.57 -2.11
C PHE A 253 -0.68 35.18 -1.61
N ILE A 254 -1.61 34.88 -2.51
CA ILE A 254 -2.96 34.43 -2.13
C ILE A 254 -2.88 33.17 -1.29
N HIS A 255 -2.14 32.14 -1.71
CA HIS A 255 -1.97 30.93 -0.89
C HIS A 255 -1.37 31.23 0.48
N ALA A 256 -0.37 32.11 0.56
CA ALA A 256 0.26 32.47 1.82
C ALA A 256 -0.68 33.23 2.76
N LEU A 257 -1.50 34.15 2.24
CA LEU A 257 -2.51 34.86 3.02
C LEU A 257 -3.59 33.92 3.55
N LEU A 258 -4.07 32.99 2.70
CA LEU A 258 -5.05 31.97 3.10
C LEU A 258 -4.56 31.11 4.27
N VAL A 259 -3.28 30.71 4.30
CA VAL A 259 -2.74 29.88 5.38
C VAL A 259 -2.31 30.66 6.62
N THR A 260 -2.06 31.96 6.49
CA THR A 260 -1.74 32.86 7.62
C THR A 260 -2.97 33.59 8.15
N CYS A 261 -4.17 33.12 7.79
CA CYS A 261 -5.45 33.68 8.22
C CYS A 261 -5.65 35.17 7.91
N HIS A 262 -5.01 35.68 6.84
CA HIS A 262 -5.26 37.02 6.31
C HIS A 262 -6.22 36.94 5.10
N ASP A 263 -7.10 37.93 4.93
CA ASP A 263 -8.02 37.95 3.79
C ASP A 263 -7.31 38.44 2.51
N PRO A 264 -7.11 37.59 1.48
CA PRO A 264 -6.51 38.02 0.22
C PRO A 264 -7.42 38.94 -0.62
N ARG A 265 -8.71 39.07 -0.28
CA ARG A 265 -9.66 39.99 -0.93
C ARG A 265 -9.59 41.41 -0.36
N ASP A 266 -9.04 41.58 0.85
CA ASP A 266 -8.84 42.88 1.49
C ASP A 266 -7.44 42.97 2.12
N PHE A 267 -6.41 42.81 1.29
CA PHE A 267 -5.03 43.00 1.72
C PHE A 267 -4.67 44.49 1.66
N TYR A 268 -4.87 45.21 2.77
CA TYR A 268 -4.66 46.66 2.85
C TYR A 268 -5.41 47.44 1.76
N GLY A 269 -6.67 47.09 1.50
CA GLY A 269 -7.48 47.68 0.44
C GLY A 269 -7.15 47.17 -0.97
N ASN A 270 -6.30 46.14 -1.11
CA ASN A 270 -6.01 45.48 -2.39
C ASN A 270 -6.71 44.11 -2.44
N ASN A 271 -7.56 43.93 -3.44
CA ASN A 271 -8.16 42.62 -3.72
C ASN A 271 -7.27 41.82 -4.68
N LEU A 272 -6.41 40.98 -4.11
CA LEU A 272 -5.44 40.20 -4.87
C LEU A 272 -6.12 39.08 -5.69
N VAL A 273 -7.22 38.54 -5.18
CA VAL A 273 -8.00 37.48 -5.83
C VAL A 273 -8.63 38.00 -7.12
N THR A 274 -9.30 39.14 -7.08
CA THR A 274 -9.89 39.78 -8.26
C THR A 274 -8.81 40.20 -9.25
N ARG A 275 -7.71 40.82 -8.77
CA ARG A 275 -6.57 41.18 -9.63
C ARG A 275 -5.98 39.97 -10.35
N LEU A 276 -5.82 38.83 -9.66
CA LEU A 276 -5.35 37.59 -10.30
C LEU A 276 -6.33 37.13 -11.37
N LYS A 277 -7.64 37.06 -11.05
CA LYS A 277 -8.69 36.64 -11.99
C LYS A 277 -8.67 37.46 -13.28
N GLU A 278 -8.62 38.78 -13.16
CA GLU A 278 -8.54 39.70 -14.30
C GLU A 278 -7.25 39.47 -15.13
N GLN A 279 -6.12 39.20 -14.49
CA GLN A 279 -4.88 38.87 -15.22
C GLN A 279 -5.00 37.56 -16.01
N VAL A 280 -5.65 36.53 -15.47
CA VAL A 280 -5.84 35.25 -16.18
C VAL A 280 -6.83 35.40 -17.34
N GLU A 281 -7.89 36.17 -17.15
CA GLU A 281 -8.93 36.39 -18.17
C GLU A 281 -8.45 37.28 -19.32
N ASN A 282 -7.66 38.31 -19.02
CA ASN A 282 -7.13 39.24 -20.04
C ASN A 282 -5.84 38.74 -20.71
N SER A 283 -5.22 37.66 -20.20
CA SER A 283 -4.02 37.09 -20.81
C SER A 283 -4.34 36.53 -22.19
N GLN A 284 -3.50 36.80 -23.18
CA GLN A 284 -3.56 36.11 -24.48
C GLN A 284 -2.93 34.71 -24.41
N ASN A 285 -1.93 34.53 -23.56
CA ASN A 285 -1.21 33.27 -23.40
C ASN A 285 -1.89 32.34 -22.39
N VAL A 286 -1.55 31.05 -22.48
CA VAL A 286 -1.96 30.03 -21.50
C VAL A 286 -1.37 30.40 -20.15
N SER A 287 -2.23 30.52 -19.14
CA SER A 287 -1.81 30.89 -17.80
C SER A 287 -1.34 29.69 -16.99
N HIS A 288 -0.40 29.93 -16.07
CA HIS A 288 0.16 28.87 -15.25
C HIS A 288 -0.90 28.24 -14.33
N PRO A 289 -0.98 26.89 -14.20
CA PRO A 289 -2.01 26.18 -13.43
C PRO A 289 -2.17 26.62 -11.97
N ILE A 290 -1.07 27.07 -11.35
CA ILE A 290 -1.08 27.60 -9.97
C ILE A 290 -2.08 28.76 -9.79
N SER A 291 -2.36 29.51 -10.86
CA SER A 291 -3.32 30.63 -10.83
C SER A 291 -4.73 30.14 -10.59
N TYR A 292 -5.14 29.08 -11.29
CA TYR A 292 -6.46 28.48 -11.13
C TYR A 292 -6.60 27.75 -9.79
N LEU A 293 -5.52 27.10 -9.34
CA LEU A 293 -5.50 26.51 -8.01
C LEU A 293 -5.67 27.57 -6.91
N ALA A 294 -4.98 28.71 -7.02
CA ALA A 294 -5.10 29.81 -6.05
C ALA A 294 -6.50 30.42 -6.03
N LEU A 295 -7.10 30.66 -7.20
CA LEU A 295 -8.47 31.15 -7.31
C LEU A 295 -9.48 30.17 -6.69
N CYS A 296 -9.33 28.87 -6.96
CA CYS A 296 -10.19 27.85 -6.39
C CYS A 296 -10.05 27.75 -4.86
N ASN A 297 -8.82 27.75 -4.34
CA ASN A 297 -8.56 27.74 -2.90
C ASN A 297 -9.09 29.01 -2.20
N ALA A 298 -9.15 30.14 -2.91
CA ALA A 298 -9.76 31.38 -2.43
C ALA A 298 -11.29 31.43 -2.60
N HIS A 299 -11.92 30.32 -3.02
CA HIS A 299 -13.35 30.20 -3.31
C HIS A 299 -13.85 31.26 -4.29
N GLU A 300 -13.03 31.63 -5.27
CA GLU A 300 -13.41 32.52 -6.36
C GLU A 300 -14.10 31.73 -7.48
N SER A 301 -15.05 32.36 -8.18
CA SER A 301 -15.77 31.70 -9.29
C SER A 301 -14.77 31.26 -10.37
N TRP A 302 -14.99 30.07 -10.95
CA TRP A 302 -14.08 29.52 -11.94
C TRP A 302 -13.98 30.40 -13.19
N PRO A 303 -12.77 30.84 -13.62
CA PRO A 303 -12.62 31.68 -14.80
C PRO A 303 -13.06 30.97 -16.08
N PRO A 304 -13.81 31.60 -17.00
CA PRO A 304 -14.27 30.97 -18.24
C PRO A 304 -13.12 30.41 -19.11
N LYS A 305 -11.96 31.08 -19.10
CA LYS A 305 -10.77 30.67 -19.87
C LYS A 305 -10.07 29.44 -19.28
N ALA A 306 -10.30 29.13 -18.00
CA ALA A 306 -9.51 28.15 -17.25
C ALA A 306 -9.58 26.74 -17.84
N ASP A 307 -10.77 26.27 -18.24
CA ASP A 307 -10.92 24.93 -18.81
C ASP A 307 -10.10 24.81 -20.12
N SER A 308 -10.13 25.81 -21.00
CA SER A 308 -9.34 25.81 -22.24
C SER A 308 -7.82 25.85 -21.99
N ASP A 309 -7.36 26.67 -21.05
CA ASP A 309 -5.94 26.78 -20.71
C ASP A 309 -5.42 25.45 -20.12
N LEU A 310 -6.20 24.83 -19.23
CA LEU A 310 -5.85 23.55 -18.62
C LEU A 310 -5.93 22.38 -19.61
N GLU A 311 -6.91 22.36 -20.52
CA GLU A 311 -6.98 21.37 -21.60
C GLU A 311 -5.74 21.43 -22.51
N THR A 312 -5.24 22.64 -22.80
CA THR A 312 -4.03 22.84 -23.60
C THR A 312 -2.79 22.24 -22.92
N ILE A 313 -2.68 22.41 -21.59
CA ILE A 313 -1.58 21.86 -20.80
C ILE A 313 -1.68 20.34 -20.69
N LEU A 314 -2.89 19.81 -20.42
CA LEU A 314 -3.13 18.38 -20.28
C LEU A 314 -2.90 17.61 -21.59
N ASN A 315 -3.21 18.21 -22.74
CA ASN A 315 -2.99 17.60 -24.05
C ASN A 315 -1.56 17.72 -24.57
N SER A 316 -0.67 18.45 -23.89
CA SER A 316 0.71 18.61 -24.36
C SER A 316 1.42 17.25 -24.42
N SER A 317 1.89 16.88 -25.61
CA SER A 317 2.64 15.64 -25.88
C SER A 317 4.16 15.84 -25.82
N LEU A 318 4.62 17.02 -25.39
CA LEU A 318 6.04 17.32 -25.29
C LEU A 318 6.70 16.46 -24.20
N GLU A 319 7.84 15.85 -24.51
CA GLU A 319 8.53 14.90 -23.62
C GLU A 319 9.37 15.57 -22.51
N TYR A 320 9.29 16.90 -22.35
CA TYR A 320 10.09 17.61 -21.36
C TYR A 320 9.62 17.32 -19.92
N PRO A 321 10.54 17.16 -18.94
CA PRO A 321 10.17 16.87 -17.54
C PRO A 321 9.19 17.88 -16.92
N PHE A 322 9.35 19.18 -17.21
CA PHE A 322 8.50 20.24 -16.66
C PHE A 322 7.02 20.16 -17.13
N VAL A 323 6.75 19.48 -18.25
CA VAL A 323 5.37 19.31 -18.75
C VAL A 323 4.56 18.47 -17.78
N LYS A 324 5.18 17.43 -17.19
CA LYS A 324 4.55 16.59 -16.17
C LYS A 324 4.28 17.36 -14.89
N ASP A 325 5.16 18.29 -14.52
CA ASP A 325 4.97 19.18 -13.38
C ASP A 325 3.75 20.09 -13.60
N LEU A 326 3.62 20.66 -14.79
CA LEU A 326 2.48 21.48 -15.18
C LEU A 326 1.18 20.67 -15.24
N GLN A 327 1.21 19.45 -15.78
CA GLN A 327 0.07 18.54 -15.80
C GLN A 327 -0.37 18.14 -14.39
N ALA A 328 0.57 17.84 -13.49
CA ALA A 328 0.27 17.56 -12.10
C ALA A 328 -0.40 18.76 -11.39
N MET A 329 0.13 19.98 -11.58
CA MET A 329 -0.50 21.18 -11.04
C MET A 329 -1.88 21.48 -11.66
N ALA A 330 -2.06 21.20 -12.95
CA ALA A 330 -3.36 21.30 -13.63
C ALA A 330 -4.39 20.33 -13.01
N ILE A 331 -3.98 19.10 -12.72
CA ILE A 331 -4.84 18.13 -12.02
C ILE A 331 -5.17 18.60 -10.60
N LEU A 332 -4.23 19.20 -9.86
CA LEU A 332 -4.52 19.78 -8.55
C LEU A 332 -5.57 20.89 -8.62
N ALA A 333 -5.47 21.79 -9.61
CA ALA A 333 -6.46 22.84 -9.82
C ALA A 333 -7.85 22.26 -10.16
N LEU A 334 -7.92 21.27 -11.05
CA LEU A 334 -9.17 20.59 -11.40
C LEU A 334 -9.73 19.77 -10.25
N SER A 335 -8.88 19.15 -9.43
CA SER A 335 -9.29 18.43 -8.21
C SER A 335 -9.94 19.38 -7.21
N CYS A 336 -9.37 20.58 -7.02
CA CYS A 336 -10.00 21.63 -6.22
C CYS A 336 -11.38 22.01 -6.77
N LYS A 337 -11.50 22.25 -8.09
CA LYS A 337 -12.79 22.54 -8.73
C LYS A 337 -13.80 21.41 -8.53
N ALA A 338 -13.39 20.15 -8.71
CA ALA A 338 -14.23 18.96 -8.54
C ALA A 338 -14.83 18.87 -7.13
N ASN A 339 -14.07 19.33 -6.14
CA ASN A 339 -14.46 19.29 -4.73
C ASN A 339 -15.29 20.51 -4.31
N SER A 340 -15.30 21.58 -5.11
CA SER A 340 -16.15 22.76 -4.89
C SER A 340 -17.60 22.49 -5.34
N THR A 341 -18.53 23.35 -4.93
CA THR A 341 -19.94 23.28 -5.34
C THR A 341 -20.17 23.55 -6.84
N GLU A 342 -19.17 24.07 -7.56
CA GLU A 342 -19.17 24.21 -9.02
C GLU A 342 -18.71 22.89 -9.69
N SER A 343 -19.51 21.83 -9.55
CA SER A 343 -19.15 20.47 -9.95
C SER A 343 -19.13 20.20 -11.47
N SER A 344 -19.28 21.22 -12.31
CA SER A 344 -19.43 21.05 -13.75
C SER A 344 -18.11 21.33 -14.48
N PHE A 345 -17.48 20.25 -14.95
CA PHE A 345 -16.45 20.32 -15.98
C PHE A 345 -17.10 20.34 -17.37
N THR A 346 -16.39 20.86 -18.38
CA THR A 346 -16.68 20.45 -19.75
C THR A 346 -16.48 18.93 -19.88
N SER A 347 -17.21 18.28 -20.78
CA SER A 347 -17.06 16.84 -21.04
C SER A 347 -15.62 16.48 -21.46
N THR A 348 -14.96 17.36 -22.22
CA THR A 348 -13.56 17.23 -22.64
C THR A 348 -12.60 17.32 -21.45
N THR A 349 -12.70 18.35 -20.61
CA THR A 349 -11.87 18.52 -19.41
C THR A 349 -12.01 17.32 -18.48
N SER A 350 -13.23 16.82 -18.26
CA SER A 350 -13.49 15.65 -17.42
C SER A 350 -12.79 14.38 -17.94
N ARG A 351 -12.78 14.19 -19.28
CA ARG A 351 -12.11 13.05 -19.91
C ARG A 351 -10.59 13.14 -19.75
N LEU A 352 -10.01 14.30 -20.01
CA LEU A 352 -8.57 14.53 -19.89
C LEU A 352 -8.10 14.42 -18.45
N TYR A 353 -8.85 14.99 -17.51
CA TYR A 353 -8.59 14.87 -16.09
C TYR A 353 -8.45 13.41 -15.64
N LYS A 354 -9.39 12.54 -16.02
CA LYS A 354 -9.32 11.10 -15.72
C LYS A 354 -8.14 10.43 -16.43
N HIS A 355 -8.00 10.67 -17.73
CA HIS A 355 -6.97 10.03 -18.55
C HIS A 355 -5.55 10.37 -18.08
N ILE A 356 -5.25 11.64 -17.85
CA ILE A 356 -3.93 12.07 -17.39
C ILE A 356 -3.69 11.61 -15.94
N SER A 357 -4.70 11.63 -15.08
CA SER A 357 -4.57 11.07 -13.71
C SER A 357 -4.17 9.59 -13.72
N GLU A 358 -4.69 8.80 -14.66
CA GLU A 358 -4.29 7.40 -14.85
C GLU A 358 -2.90 7.28 -15.48
N ASN A 359 -2.60 8.08 -16.51
CA ASN A 359 -1.29 8.07 -17.15
C ASN A 359 -0.16 8.46 -16.19
N LEU A 360 -0.39 9.41 -15.27
CA LEU A 360 0.63 9.78 -14.28
C LEU A 360 1.08 8.56 -13.46
N LYS A 361 0.19 7.59 -13.18
CA LYS A 361 0.58 6.36 -12.46
C LYS A 361 1.56 5.51 -13.25
N SER A 362 1.38 5.39 -14.55
CA SER A 362 2.19 4.48 -15.37
C SER A 362 3.64 4.96 -15.51
N PHE A 363 3.90 6.23 -15.20
CA PHE A 363 5.24 6.80 -15.16
C PHE A 363 6.01 6.54 -13.86
N GLN A 364 5.42 5.85 -12.88
CA GLN A 364 6.14 5.48 -11.67
C GLN A 364 7.24 4.47 -12.02
N ILE A 365 8.50 4.84 -11.75
CA ILE A 365 9.65 3.95 -12.00
C ILE A 365 9.86 3.01 -10.80
N GLN A 366 10.78 2.04 -10.94
CA GLN A 366 10.95 0.95 -9.97
C GLN A 366 11.27 1.41 -8.54
N ASP A 367 11.96 2.54 -8.39
CA ASP A 367 12.30 3.14 -7.10
C ASP A 367 11.13 3.89 -6.44
N GLY A 368 9.97 3.97 -7.11
CA GLY A 368 8.78 4.65 -6.63
C GLY A 368 8.68 6.12 -7.04
N SER A 369 9.71 6.71 -7.64
CA SER A 369 9.71 8.10 -8.09
C SER A 369 9.05 8.31 -9.45
N PHE A 370 8.87 9.58 -9.84
CA PHE A 370 8.33 10.00 -11.14
C PHE A 370 9.38 10.80 -11.93
N GLY A 371 10.59 10.25 -12.04
CA GLY A 371 11.70 10.84 -12.79
C GLY A 371 12.64 11.69 -11.93
N ASN A 372 12.19 12.86 -11.46
CA ASN A 372 12.99 13.72 -10.58
C ASN A 372 12.25 14.06 -9.28
N LEU A 373 12.95 14.66 -8.32
CA LEU A 373 12.42 14.99 -6.99
C LEU A 373 11.20 15.93 -7.05
N HIS A 374 11.23 16.95 -7.90
CA HIS A 374 10.16 17.95 -8.02
C HIS A 374 8.89 17.34 -8.62
N THR A 375 9.04 16.60 -9.72
CA THR A 375 7.94 15.89 -10.38
C THR A 375 7.32 14.86 -9.46
N THR A 376 8.17 14.13 -8.73
CA THR A 376 7.73 13.17 -7.72
C THR A 376 6.87 13.85 -6.65
N ALA A 377 7.35 14.96 -6.07
CA ALA A 377 6.63 15.69 -5.02
C ALA A 377 5.28 16.24 -5.48
N LEU A 378 5.18 16.77 -6.71
CA LEU A 378 3.92 17.30 -7.26
C LEU A 378 2.91 16.19 -7.53
N ILE A 379 3.35 15.09 -8.16
CA ILE A 379 2.50 13.94 -8.42
C ILE A 379 2.05 13.28 -7.10
N THR A 380 2.87 13.32 -6.05
CA THR A 380 2.42 12.88 -4.71
C THR A 380 1.21 13.65 -4.22
N GLN A 381 1.22 14.97 -4.38
CA GLN A 381 0.11 15.82 -3.95
C GLN A 381 -1.15 15.49 -4.75
N VAL A 382 -1.02 15.22 -6.06
CA VAL A 382 -2.14 14.79 -6.91
C VAL A 382 -2.79 13.52 -6.35
N PHE A 383 -2.01 12.49 -6.06
CA PHE A 383 -2.57 11.23 -5.56
C PHE A 383 -3.03 11.27 -4.11
N SER A 384 -2.54 12.24 -3.34
CA SER A 384 -3.01 12.52 -1.98
C SER A 384 -4.30 13.35 -1.96
N SER A 385 -4.69 13.92 -3.10
CA SER A 385 -5.94 14.68 -3.21
C SER A 385 -7.16 13.75 -3.13
N ARG A 386 -8.27 14.27 -2.60
CA ARG A 386 -9.48 13.49 -2.30
C ARG A 386 -10.21 13.03 -3.57
N VAL A 387 -9.99 13.73 -4.69
CA VAL A 387 -10.63 13.50 -5.98
C VAL A 387 -9.57 13.62 -7.08
N PRO A 388 -9.45 12.64 -8.00
CA PRO A 388 -10.23 11.42 -8.08
C PRO A 388 -9.86 10.49 -6.93
N LYS A 389 -10.79 9.64 -6.46
CA LYS A 389 -10.43 8.51 -5.62
C LYS A 389 -9.64 7.54 -6.48
N ILE A 390 -8.33 7.73 -6.51
CA ILE A 390 -7.40 6.93 -7.28
C ILE A 390 -6.99 5.75 -6.38
N PRO A 391 -7.47 4.52 -6.60
CA PRO A 391 -7.11 3.39 -5.75
C PRO A 391 -5.64 3.00 -5.97
N PHE A 392 -4.98 2.61 -4.88
CA PHE A 392 -3.69 1.92 -4.79
C PHE A 392 -2.64 2.32 -5.85
N TRP A 393 -1.79 3.24 -5.46
CA TRP A 393 -0.48 3.53 -6.06
C TRP A 393 0.58 3.15 -5.01
N LYS A 394 1.82 2.85 -5.42
CA LYS A 394 2.90 2.38 -4.50
C LYS A 394 3.39 3.53 -3.61
N SER A 395 2.53 3.98 -2.70
CA SER A 395 2.74 5.13 -1.82
C SER A 395 3.93 4.91 -0.88
N GLY A 396 4.15 3.67 -0.41
CA GLY A 396 5.34 3.25 0.33
C GLY A 396 6.65 3.55 -0.37
N LYS A 397 6.84 2.99 -1.57
CA LYS A 397 8.09 3.16 -2.33
C LYS A 397 8.38 4.62 -2.64
N GLN A 398 7.37 5.41 -2.94
CA GLN A 398 7.56 6.84 -3.19
C GLN A 398 7.97 7.58 -1.91
N ALA A 399 7.31 7.33 -0.78
CA ALA A 399 7.65 7.98 0.47
C ALA A 399 9.06 7.56 0.96
N ILE A 400 9.46 6.31 0.74
CA ILE A 400 10.82 5.82 0.98
C ILE A 400 11.82 6.55 0.06
N HIS A 401 11.53 6.68 -1.24
CA HIS A 401 12.38 7.41 -2.17
C HIS A 401 12.60 8.86 -1.73
N LEU A 402 11.51 9.58 -1.44
CA LEU A 402 11.57 10.96 -0.96
C LEU A 402 12.36 11.07 0.33
N SER A 403 12.12 10.19 1.30
CA SER A 403 12.85 10.15 2.58
C SER A 403 14.34 9.90 2.37
N SER A 404 14.72 9.00 1.45
CA SER A 404 16.13 8.70 1.15
C SER A 404 16.87 9.85 0.46
N LYS A 405 16.19 10.61 -0.41
CA LYS A 405 16.77 11.77 -1.11
C LYS A 405 17.03 12.94 -0.17
N MET A 406 16.23 13.08 0.87
CA MET A 406 16.45 14.07 1.92
C MET A 406 17.76 13.83 2.68
N GLU A 407 18.11 12.58 2.98
CA GLU A 407 19.39 12.24 3.62
C GLU A 407 20.61 12.55 2.72
N ILE A 408 20.42 12.60 1.40
CA ILE A 408 21.47 12.92 0.42
C ILE A 408 21.69 14.44 0.32
N LEU A 409 20.63 15.24 0.39
CA LEU A 409 20.70 16.70 0.44
C LEU A 409 21.45 17.19 1.69
N GLU A 410 21.25 16.54 2.84
CA GLU A 410 21.98 16.85 4.10
C GLU A 410 23.48 16.55 4.01
N ARG A 411 23.88 15.48 3.30
CA ARG A 411 25.30 15.11 3.15
C ARG A 411 26.04 15.92 2.09
N GLY A 412 25.39 16.90 1.46
CA GLY A 412 25.98 17.75 0.43
C GLY A 412 26.48 16.98 -0.81
N LYS A 413 25.95 15.77 -1.06
CA LYS A 413 26.44 14.87 -2.12
C LYS A 413 25.64 14.93 -3.42
N GLU A 414 24.47 15.57 -3.44
CA GLU A 414 23.89 16.03 -4.70
C GLU A 414 24.46 17.41 -5.02
N ASN A 415 25.42 17.44 -5.94
CA ASN A 415 25.93 18.62 -6.65
C ASN A 415 24.87 19.28 -7.55
N THR A 416 23.61 19.30 -7.11
CA THR A 416 22.54 20.13 -7.65
C THR A 416 22.33 21.33 -6.73
N ILE A 417 23.44 21.89 -6.25
CA ILE A 417 23.50 23.29 -5.85
C ILE A 417 23.28 24.08 -7.14
N VAL A 418 22.01 24.35 -7.47
CA VAL A 418 21.69 25.58 -8.17
C VAL A 418 22.17 26.66 -7.22
N LYS A 419 23.41 27.10 -7.44
CA LYS A 419 23.89 28.36 -6.90
C LYS A 419 22.79 29.36 -7.17
N VAL A 420 22.37 30.09 -6.14
CA VAL A 420 21.44 31.21 -6.22
C VAL A 420 21.90 32.26 -7.28
N GLU A 421 23.14 32.17 -7.78
CA GLU A 421 23.66 32.90 -8.95
C GLU A 421 23.05 32.51 -10.31
N ASN A 422 22.46 31.31 -10.47
CA ASN A 422 21.91 30.86 -11.77
C ASN A 422 20.44 31.24 -12.01
N LEU A 423 19.79 31.94 -11.08
CA LEU A 423 18.47 32.55 -11.28
C LEU A 423 18.52 33.85 -12.13
N ARG A 424 19.69 34.24 -12.65
CA ARG A 424 19.85 35.39 -13.56
C ARG A 424 19.74 35.06 -15.05
N LYS A 425 19.35 33.84 -15.44
CA LYS A 425 19.32 33.42 -16.86
C LYS A 425 18.03 32.78 -17.35
N ILE A 426 16.93 32.95 -16.65
CA ILE A 426 15.60 32.61 -17.17
C ILE A 426 14.68 33.79 -16.85
N GLU A 427 14.86 34.86 -17.63
CA GLU A 427 13.81 35.84 -17.95
C GLU A 427 13.18 35.44 -19.28
#